data_AF-A0A373S4F6-F1
#
_entry.id   AF-A0A373S4F6-F1
#
_cell.length_a   1.000
_cell.length_b   1.000
_cell.length_c   1.000
_cell.angle_alpha   90.00
_cell.angle_beta   90.00
_cell.angle_gamma   90.00
#
_symmetry.space_group_name_H-M   'P 1'
#
loop_
_entity.id
_entity.type
_entity.pdbx_description
1 polymer ?
#
loop_
_entity_poly.entity_id
_entity_poly.type
_entity_poly.pdbx_seq_one_letter_code
_entity_poly.pdbx_strand_id
1 'polypeptide(L)'
;MKKEWMEPVVEVQEFAANEYVAACGDSGKVYKFVCDAGQYGHNYNVYYYDGSGQKKYIAKEGSWGGWGSQAQFSGYHPCNKTHEAESDSGFISGFIDDQSTRNDEATPVVIWTENGTNVHCTTRLDINTWETAKS
;
A
#
# COMPACT_ATOMS: atom_id res chain seq x y z
N MET A 1 -21.10 -7.79 -48.42
CA MET A 1 -20.53 -8.41 -47.21
C MET A 1 -21.10 -7.69 -46.00
N LYS A 2 -21.89 -8.38 -45.17
CA LYS A 2 -22.45 -7.79 -43.94
C LYS A 2 -21.33 -7.76 -42.90
N LYS A 3 -21.08 -6.59 -42.30
CA LYS A 3 -20.18 -6.46 -41.15
C LYS A 3 -21.02 -6.78 -39.91
N GLU A 4 -20.93 -8.01 -39.43
CA GLU A 4 -21.44 -8.35 -38.09
C GLU A 4 -20.57 -7.62 -37.08
N TRP A 5 -21.19 -6.72 -36.33
CA TRP A 5 -20.59 -6.10 -35.17
C TRP A 5 -20.45 -7.18 -34.09
N MET A 6 -19.23 -7.38 -33.62
CA MET A 6 -18.92 -8.27 -32.50
C MET A 6 -18.75 -7.38 -31.26
N GLU A 7 -19.53 -7.64 -30.22
CA GLU A 7 -19.46 -6.89 -28.97
C GLU A 7 -18.06 -7.06 -28.35
N PRO A 8 -17.39 -5.97 -27.93
CA PRO A 8 -16.14 -6.09 -27.20
C PRO A 8 -16.43 -6.67 -25.81
N VAL A 9 -15.94 -7.88 -25.56
CA VAL A 9 -15.89 -8.45 -24.22
C VAL A 9 -14.81 -7.68 -23.45
N VAL A 10 -15.25 -6.77 -22.58
CA VAL A 10 -14.35 -6.14 -21.60
C VAL A 10 -14.13 -7.18 -20.50
N GLU A 11 -12.92 -7.74 -20.44
CA GLU A 11 -12.49 -8.49 -19.26
C GLU A 11 -12.29 -7.49 -18.12
N VAL A 12 -13.35 -7.30 -17.34
CA VAL A 12 -13.25 -6.58 -16.07
C VAL A 12 -12.56 -7.56 -15.12
N GLN A 13 -11.27 -7.31 -14.89
CA GLN A 13 -10.53 -7.93 -13.80
C GLN A 13 -11.36 -7.75 -12.52
N GLU A 14 -11.62 -8.85 -11.83
CA GLU A 14 -12.42 -8.89 -10.61
C GLU A 14 -11.93 -7.81 -9.66
N PHE A 15 -12.76 -6.80 -9.41
CA PHE A 15 -12.50 -5.80 -8.38
C PHE A 15 -12.64 -6.51 -7.04
N ALA A 16 -11.54 -7.07 -6.53
CA ALA A 16 -11.43 -7.40 -5.12
C ALA A 16 -11.64 -6.09 -4.35
N ALA A 17 -12.66 -6.06 -3.49
CA ALA A 17 -12.99 -4.86 -2.74
C ALA A 17 -11.76 -4.32 -2.00
N ASN A 18 -11.36 -3.08 -2.31
CA ASN A 18 -10.35 -2.30 -1.60
C ASN A 18 -10.86 -1.83 -0.23
N GLU A 19 -11.47 -2.71 0.56
CA GLU A 19 -12.08 -2.34 1.83
C GLU A 19 -11.55 -3.22 2.97
N TYR A 20 -10.33 -2.92 3.43
CA TYR A 20 -10.03 -3.10 4.85
C TYR A 20 -10.53 -1.86 5.59
N VAL A 21 -11.83 -1.83 5.90
CA VAL A 21 -12.31 -1.04 7.02
C VAL A 21 -11.86 -1.79 8.27
N ALA A 22 -10.95 -1.21 9.05
CA ALA A 22 -10.68 -1.68 10.40
C ALA A 22 -11.99 -1.55 11.20
N ALA A 23 -12.84 -2.57 11.11
CA ALA A 23 -14.03 -2.67 11.93
C ALA A 23 -13.54 -2.64 13.38
N CYS A 24 -14.18 -1.81 14.19
CA CYS A 24 -13.98 -1.67 15.63
C CYS A 24 -14.37 -2.95 16.43
N GLY A 25 -14.05 -4.13 15.91
CA GLY A 25 -14.41 -5.44 16.44
C GLY A 25 -13.25 -6.41 16.65
N ASP A 26 -12.03 -6.09 16.23
CA ASP A 26 -10.83 -6.93 16.40
C ASP A 26 -9.85 -6.38 17.45
N SER A 27 -10.31 -5.51 18.36
CA SER A 27 -9.49 -4.93 19.42
C SER A 27 -8.78 -6.03 20.23
N GLY A 28 -7.45 -5.98 20.25
CA GLY A 28 -6.61 -6.91 21.02
C GLY A 28 -5.87 -7.99 20.19
N LYS A 29 -6.02 -8.03 18.87
CA LYS A 29 -5.14 -8.83 18.00
C LYS A 29 -3.92 -8.01 17.59
N VAL A 30 -2.73 -8.55 17.85
CA VAL A 30 -1.47 -8.02 17.35
C VAL A 30 -1.03 -8.85 16.16
N TYR A 31 -0.97 -8.25 14.98
CA TYR A 31 -0.46 -8.89 13.78
C TYR A 31 1.06 -8.73 13.66
N LYS A 32 1.72 -9.79 13.19
CA LYS A 32 3.14 -9.80 12.83
C LYS A 32 3.30 -9.82 11.33
N PHE A 33 4.02 -8.84 10.80
CA PHE A 33 4.34 -8.77 9.38
C PHE A 33 5.79 -8.33 9.17
N VAL A 34 6.38 -8.70 8.03
CA VAL A 34 7.74 -8.29 7.68
C VAL A 34 7.65 -7.08 6.76
N CYS A 35 8.43 -6.03 7.07
CA CYS A 35 8.58 -4.88 6.19
C CYS A 35 9.53 -5.25 5.03
N ASP A 36 8.98 -5.92 4.02
CA ASP A 36 9.70 -6.59 2.93
C ASP A 36 9.40 -6.01 1.54
N ALA A 37 8.59 -4.95 1.45
CA ALA A 37 8.20 -4.42 0.16
C ALA A 37 9.32 -3.60 -0.49
N GLY A 38 9.83 -4.10 -1.62
CA GLY A 38 10.89 -3.46 -2.40
C GLY A 38 12.26 -4.13 -2.22
N GLN A 39 13.30 -3.46 -2.69
CA GLN A 39 14.67 -3.96 -2.69
C GLN A 39 15.55 -3.13 -1.75
N TYR A 40 16.50 -3.80 -1.11
CA TYR A 40 17.46 -3.12 -0.24
C TYR A 40 18.33 -2.13 -1.03
N GLY A 41 18.50 -0.91 -0.52
CA GLY A 41 19.28 0.15 -1.16
C GLY A 41 18.52 0.98 -2.20
N HIS A 42 17.25 0.67 -2.43
CA HIS A 42 16.34 1.47 -3.26
C HIS A 42 15.46 2.36 -2.40
N ASN A 43 14.96 3.45 -2.98
CA ASN A 43 13.97 4.33 -2.37
C ASN A 43 12.68 4.27 -3.18
N TYR A 44 11.56 4.32 -2.47
CA TYR A 44 10.25 4.15 -3.04
C TYR A 44 9.33 5.30 -2.66
N ASN A 45 8.44 5.65 -3.58
CA ASN A 45 7.22 6.36 -3.24
C ASN A 45 6.24 5.38 -2.62
N VAL A 46 5.52 5.80 -1.58
CA VAL A 46 4.42 5.03 -0.99
C VAL A 46 3.15 5.85 -1.16
N TYR A 47 2.14 5.28 -1.78
CA TYR A 47 0.88 5.97 -2.02
C TYR A 47 -0.32 5.04 -1.99
N TYR A 48 -1.51 5.62 -1.83
CA TYR A 48 -2.79 4.95 -1.97
C TYR A 48 -3.74 5.84 -2.78
N TYR A 49 -4.87 5.29 -3.18
CA TYR A 49 -5.96 6.06 -3.78
C TYR A 49 -7.07 6.24 -2.74
N ASP A 50 -7.49 7.48 -2.51
CA ASP A 50 -8.65 7.73 -1.64
C ASP A 50 -9.97 7.30 -2.32
N GLY A 51 -11.09 7.39 -1.59
CA GLY A 51 -12.41 7.01 -2.13
C GLY A 51 -12.89 7.82 -3.34
N SER A 52 -12.21 8.92 -3.69
CA SER A 52 -12.46 9.70 -4.91
C SER A 52 -11.55 9.31 -6.08
N GLY A 53 -10.66 8.33 -5.88
CA GLY A 53 -9.64 7.94 -6.85
C GLY A 53 -8.47 8.90 -6.91
N GLN A 54 -8.28 9.79 -5.93
CA GLN A 54 -7.13 10.69 -5.91
C GLN A 54 -5.92 9.98 -5.28
N LYS A 55 -4.79 9.99 -6.00
CA LYS A 55 -3.50 9.50 -5.48
C LYS A 55 -3.02 10.36 -4.30
N LYS A 56 -2.78 9.72 -3.14
CA LYS A 56 -2.25 10.33 -1.91
C LYS A 56 -0.92 9.70 -1.55
N TYR A 57 0.10 10.51 -1.37
CA TYR A 57 1.42 10.04 -0.97
C TYR A 57 1.56 10.01 0.55
N ILE A 58 1.98 8.86 1.07
CA ILE A 58 2.43 8.70 2.46
C ILE A 58 3.93 8.99 2.55
N ALA A 59 4.70 8.46 1.59
CA ALA A 59 6.12 8.73 1.46
C ALA A 59 6.47 9.13 0.03
N LYS A 60 7.29 10.17 -0.12
CA LYS A 60 7.77 10.63 -1.41
C LYS A 60 9.05 11.42 -1.21
N GLU A 61 10.08 11.13 -1.99
CA GLU A 61 11.28 11.97 -1.98
C GLU A 61 10.97 13.35 -2.54
N GLY A 62 11.41 14.38 -1.85
CA GLY A 62 11.10 15.77 -2.18
C GLY A 62 11.79 16.18 -3.48
N SER A 63 11.03 16.20 -4.58
CA SER A 63 11.42 17.02 -5.72
C SER A 63 11.23 18.48 -5.32
N TRP A 64 12.30 19.27 -5.37
CA TRP A 64 12.21 20.73 -5.36
C TRP A 64 11.14 21.19 -6.35
N GLY A 65 10.07 21.83 -5.85
CA GLY A 65 9.09 22.56 -6.64
C GLY A 65 7.73 21.88 -6.83
N GLY A 66 6.74 22.32 -6.04
CA GLY A 66 5.32 22.10 -6.34
C GLY A 66 4.43 22.08 -5.11
N TRP A 67 3.67 23.15 -4.89
CA TRP A 67 2.59 23.18 -3.89
C TRP A 67 1.54 22.12 -4.25
N GLY A 68 1.41 21.05 -3.46
CA GLY A 68 0.24 20.16 -3.60
C GLY A 68 0.33 18.72 -3.07
N SER A 69 1.50 18.14 -2.77
CA SER A 69 1.55 16.81 -2.14
C SER A 69 2.74 16.68 -1.19
N GLN A 70 2.61 17.25 0.01
CA GLN A 70 3.59 17.04 1.08
C GLN A 70 3.30 15.66 1.68
N ALA A 71 4.00 14.65 1.16
CA ALA A 71 4.00 13.33 1.79
C ALA A 71 4.47 13.48 3.24
N GLN A 72 3.96 12.64 4.14
CA GLN A 72 4.33 12.65 5.54
C GLN A 72 5.81 12.30 5.74
N PHE A 73 6.32 11.40 4.92
CA PHE A 73 7.71 10.93 4.96
C PHE A 73 8.45 11.28 3.66
N SER A 74 9.76 11.51 3.77
CA SER A 74 10.63 11.90 2.65
C SER A 74 11.06 10.73 1.75
N GLY A 75 10.44 9.55 1.87
CA GLY A 75 10.78 8.34 1.15
C GLY A 75 10.57 7.09 2.00
N TYR A 76 10.63 5.93 1.36
CA TYR A 76 10.51 4.62 2.01
C TYR A 76 11.58 3.67 1.46
N HIS A 77 12.09 2.81 2.31
CA HIS A 77 12.88 1.65 1.94
C HIS A 77 12.54 0.47 2.86
N PRO A 78 12.60 -0.79 2.38
CA PRO A 78 12.33 -1.94 3.23
C PRO A 78 13.38 -2.01 4.35
N CYS A 79 12.91 -2.30 5.57
CA CYS A 79 13.80 -2.50 6.72
C CYS A 79 14.07 -3.99 7.00
N ASN A 80 13.32 -4.90 6.36
CA ASN A 80 13.41 -6.36 6.49
C ASN A 80 13.27 -6.88 7.92
N LYS A 81 12.60 -6.12 8.79
CA LYS A 81 12.29 -6.52 10.17
C LYS A 81 10.84 -6.96 10.28
N THR A 82 10.58 -7.85 11.22
CA THR A 82 9.21 -8.17 11.65
C THR A 82 8.71 -7.08 12.59
N HIS A 83 7.53 -6.55 12.30
CA HIS A 83 6.81 -5.57 13.11
C HIS A 83 5.57 -6.19 13.71
N GLU A 84 5.22 -5.70 14.90
CA GLU A 84 3.97 -6.00 15.59
C GLU A 84 3.07 -4.77 15.52
N ALA A 85 1.85 -4.97 15.06
CA ALA A 85 0.89 -3.90 14.87
C ALA A 85 -0.50 -4.35 15.28
N GLU A 86 -1.15 -3.51 16.09
CA GLU A 86 -2.54 -3.71 16.50
C GLU A 86 -3.47 -3.74 15.29
N SER A 87 -4.47 -4.60 15.33
CA SER A 87 -5.47 -4.78 14.26
C SER A 87 -6.21 -3.50 13.86
N ASP A 88 -6.34 -2.54 14.78
CA ASP A 88 -7.01 -1.26 14.61
C ASP A 88 -6.03 -0.09 14.37
N SER A 89 -4.74 -0.36 14.21
CA SER A 89 -3.71 0.67 13.97
C SER A 89 -3.74 1.31 12.58
N GLY A 90 -4.72 0.95 11.75
CA GLY A 90 -5.00 1.64 10.48
C GLY A 90 -4.14 1.17 9.31
N PHE A 91 -4.12 -0.14 9.04
CA PHE A 91 -3.53 -0.67 7.80
C PHE A 91 -4.22 -0.12 6.56
N ILE A 92 -3.44 0.26 5.55
CA ILE A 92 -3.93 0.84 4.29
C ILE A 92 -3.48 -0.05 3.14
N SER A 93 -4.41 -0.41 2.25
CA SER A 93 -4.04 -1.01 0.97
C SER A 93 -3.54 0.07 0.02
N GLY A 94 -2.35 -0.12 -0.54
CA GLY A 94 -1.75 0.86 -1.44
C GLY A 94 -0.64 0.27 -2.29
N PHE A 95 0.30 1.12 -2.70
CA PHE A 95 1.32 0.79 -3.68
C PHE A 95 2.66 1.39 -3.29
N ILE A 96 3.73 0.71 -3.71
CA ILE A 96 5.07 1.27 -3.78
C ILE A 96 5.53 1.39 -5.23
N ASP A 97 6.38 2.36 -5.48
CA ASP A 97 6.92 2.66 -6.80
C ASP A 97 8.40 3.04 -6.70
N ASP A 98 9.25 2.37 -7.49
CA ASP A 98 10.70 2.45 -7.36
C ASP A 98 11.21 3.74 -7.99
N GLN A 99 11.78 4.62 -7.19
CA GLN A 99 12.26 5.92 -7.68
C GLN A 99 13.48 5.80 -8.59
N SER A 100 14.13 4.64 -8.65
CA SER A 100 15.25 4.37 -9.56
C SER A 100 14.82 4.04 -10.99
N THR A 101 13.53 3.76 -11.20
CA THR A 101 12.97 3.45 -12.51
C THR A 101 12.20 4.66 -13.06
N ARG A 102 11.85 4.61 -14.35
CA ARG A 102 10.99 5.62 -14.99
C ARG A 102 9.52 5.18 -15.06
N ASN A 103 9.22 3.95 -14.67
CA ASN A 103 7.89 3.38 -14.78
C ASN A 103 7.20 3.57 -13.43
N ASP A 104 5.87 3.67 -13.45
CA ASP A 104 5.09 3.49 -12.22
C ASP A 104 4.84 1.98 -12.07
N GLU A 105 5.65 1.29 -11.27
CA GLU A 105 5.48 -0.16 -11.08
C GLU A 105 4.18 -0.48 -10.36
N ALA A 106 3.67 0.47 -9.57
CA ALA A 106 2.47 0.32 -8.75
C ALA A 106 2.43 -1.05 -8.06
N THR A 107 3.50 -1.42 -7.35
CA THR A 107 3.60 -2.72 -6.68
C THR A 107 2.65 -2.72 -5.48
N PRO A 108 1.64 -3.61 -5.42
CA PRO A 108 0.65 -3.59 -4.36
C PRO A 108 1.26 -3.98 -3.02
N VAL A 109 0.86 -3.26 -1.97
CA VAL A 109 1.34 -3.47 -0.60
C VAL A 109 0.24 -3.19 0.43
N VAL A 110 0.44 -3.74 1.63
CA VAL A 110 -0.19 -3.23 2.85
C VAL A 110 0.77 -2.24 3.50
N ILE A 111 0.26 -1.06 3.81
CA ILE A 111 1.00 0.07 4.41
C ILE A 111 0.60 0.19 5.88
N TRP A 112 1.58 0.39 6.73
CA TRP A 112 1.42 0.68 8.15
C TRP A 112 2.31 1.85 8.56
N THR A 113 1.78 2.82 9.32
CA THR A 113 2.48 4.08 9.60
C THR A 113 3.10 4.19 11.00
N GLU A 114 3.26 3.11 11.75
CA GLU A 114 3.85 3.12 13.11
C GLU A 114 3.36 4.32 13.94
N ASN A 115 2.04 4.50 13.99
CA ASN A 115 1.36 5.64 14.64
C ASN A 115 1.82 7.03 14.15
N GLY A 116 2.11 7.13 12.86
CA GLY A 116 2.58 8.34 12.19
C GLY A 116 4.07 8.65 12.35
N THR A 117 4.87 7.77 12.96
CA THR A 117 6.30 8.02 13.18
C THR A 117 7.19 7.50 12.06
N ASN A 118 6.76 6.48 11.34
CA ASN A 118 7.50 5.89 10.24
C ASN A 118 6.53 5.22 9.25
N VAL A 119 7.02 4.68 8.13
CA VAL A 119 6.21 3.89 7.21
C VAL A 119 6.86 2.53 6.94
N HIS A 120 6.05 1.48 7.01
CA HIS A 120 6.44 0.11 6.73
C HIS A 120 5.45 -0.48 5.73
N CYS A 121 5.96 -1.21 4.75
CA CYS A 121 5.14 -1.83 3.72
C CYS A 121 5.46 -3.32 3.62
N THR A 122 4.45 -4.13 3.33
CA THR A 122 4.62 -5.56 3.03
C THR A 122 3.87 -5.95 1.77
N THR A 123 4.42 -6.92 1.03
CA THR A 123 3.77 -7.51 -0.14
C THR A 123 2.78 -8.62 0.20
N ARG A 124 2.69 -9.03 1.48
CA ARG A 124 1.72 -10.02 1.94
C ARG A 124 0.34 -9.41 2.12
N LEU A 125 -0.42 -9.32 1.03
CA LEU A 125 -1.68 -8.54 0.99
C LEU A 125 -2.81 -9.08 1.88
N ASP A 126 -2.89 -10.39 2.08
CA ASP A 126 -3.93 -10.99 2.91
C ASP A 126 -3.51 -11.00 4.39
N ILE A 127 -3.96 -9.97 5.11
CA ILE A 127 -3.72 -9.76 6.55
C ILE A 127 -4.21 -10.96 7.39
N ASN A 128 -5.26 -11.67 6.94
CA ASN A 128 -5.80 -12.81 7.69
C ASN A 128 -4.83 -14.01 7.73
N THR A 129 -3.82 -14.01 6.87
CA THR A 129 -2.76 -15.04 6.85
C THR A 129 -1.57 -14.68 7.76
N TRP A 130 -1.57 -13.49 8.35
CA TRP A 130 -0.47 -13.02 9.17
C TRP A 130 -0.48 -13.73 10.52
N GLU A 131 0.72 -13.95 11.09
CA GLU A 131 0.81 -14.52 12.42
C GLU A 131 0.27 -13.49 13.43
N THR A 132 -0.55 -13.95 14.37
CA THR A 132 -1.03 -13.11 15.48
C THR A 132 -0.36 -13.51 16.78
N ALA A 133 0.11 -12.55 17.58
CA ALA A 133 0.41 -12.83 18.97
C ALA A 133 -0.90 -13.13 19.72
N LYS A 134 -0.87 -14.08 20.65
CA LYS A 134 -2.00 -14.27 21.56
C LYS A 134 -2.03 -13.10 22.53
N SER A 135 -3.17 -12.41 22.60
CA SER A 135 -3.52 -11.48 23.68
C SER A 135 -3.49 -12.15 25.04
#